data_AF-A0A7X2PV24-F1
#
_entry.id   AF-A0A7X2PV24-F1
#
_cell.length_a   1.000
_cell.length_b   1.000
_cell.length_c   1.000
_cell.angle_alpha   90.00
_cell.angle_beta   90.00
_cell.angle_gamma   90.00
#
_symmetry.space_group_name_H-M   'P 1'
#
loop_
_entity.id
_entity.type
_entity.pdbx_description
1 polymer ?
#
loop_
_entity_poly.entity_id
_entity_poly.type
_entity_poly.pdbx_seq_one_letter_code
_entity_poly.pdbx_strand_id
1 'polypeptide(L)'
;MPFFFALLVLSVPLLAQQPGGGGAAAPVPKNLKVLAPATDIRFVMQNFNAALGVQCVYCHVQGDFASDANPKKDVARKMIAMVRQIDTSFASSAGVFPAGYHEVDCSTCHRGSVKPETKAAKEFFNRNESLGGPPPKITPGVNLKVLPPDTRVHGDGSVMHDFRDALSADCGYCHGGGKPFETDDNPRKDIARRMITMVREINANFPGTGVFPQGNQAVTCYTCHRGDPRPVSVGNRNYDPPAAKR
;
A
#
# COMPACT_ATOMS: atom_id res chain seq x y z
N MET A 1 40.32 4.66 -75.04
CA MET A 1 38.95 4.41 -74.54
C MET A 1 39.05 4.24 -73.02
N PRO A 2 38.11 4.80 -72.25
CA PRO A 2 38.31 5.84 -71.23
C PRO A 2 38.38 5.23 -69.82
N PHE A 3 38.76 5.90 -68.73
CA PHE A 3 37.98 6.91 -68.00
C PHE A 3 38.83 7.37 -66.79
N PHE A 4 39.14 8.66 -66.70
CA PHE A 4 39.50 9.30 -65.43
C PHE A 4 38.18 9.59 -64.70
N PHE A 5 37.87 8.86 -63.63
CA PHE A 5 36.71 9.15 -62.79
C PHE A 5 37.07 10.28 -61.83
N ALA A 6 36.53 11.47 -62.10
CA ALA A 6 36.59 12.62 -61.21
C ALA A 6 35.76 12.34 -59.94
N LEU A 7 36.37 12.54 -58.78
CA LEU A 7 35.72 12.52 -57.47
C LEU A 7 34.73 13.70 -57.41
N LEU A 8 33.43 13.40 -57.35
CA LEU A 8 32.38 14.39 -57.15
C LEU A 8 31.88 14.27 -55.70
N VAL A 9 32.40 15.16 -54.84
CA VAL A 9 31.97 15.28 -53.44
C VAL A 9 30.62 15.98 -53.42
N LEU A 10 29.54 15.20 -53.29
CA LEU A 10 28.20 15.70 -53.04
C LEU A 10 28.05 16.01 -51.54
N SER A 11 28.15 17.29 -51.20
CA SER A 11 27.80 17.85 -49.90
C SER A 11 26.29 17.80 -49.70
N VAL A 12 25.82 16.81 -48.92
CA VAL A 12 24.43 16.75 -48.45
C VAL A 12 24.25 17.83 -47.37
N PRO A 13 23.27 18.74 -47.50
CA PRO A 13 23.00 19.72 -46.45
C PRO A 13 22.39 18.98 -45.25
N LEU A 14 23.04 19.15 -44.10
CA LEU A 14 22.56 18.70 -42.80
C LEU A 14 21.29 19.50 -42.46
N LEU A 15 20.11 18.96 -42.77
CA LEU A 15 18.85 19.46 -42.22
C LEU A 15 18.87 19.17 -40.72
N ALA A 16 19.19 20.20 -39.94
CA ALA A 16 19.04 20.19 -38.49
C ALA A 16 17.58 19.83 -38.16
N GLN A 17 17.38 18.66 -37.53
CA GLN A 17 16.12 18.35 -36.89
C GLN A 17 15.90 19.39 -35.79
N GLN A 18 14.98 20.33 -36.03
CA GLN A 18 14.45 21.16 -34.96
C GLN A 18 13.89 20.22 -33.89
N PRO A 19 14.20 20.41 -32.60
CA PRO A 19 13.50 19.73 -31.54
C PRO A 19 12.06 20.27 -31.52
N GLY A 20 11.18 19.58 -32.25
CA GLY A 20 9.75 19.72 -32.15
C GLY A 20 9.29 19.19 -30.80
N GLY A 21 8.50 20.01 -30.10
CA GLY A 21 7.82 19.57 -28.88
C GLY A 21 7.73 20.62 -27.78
N GLY A 22 7.36 21.85 -28.11
CA GLY A 22 6.77 22.76 -27.14
C GLY A 22 5.43 22.19 -26.67
N GLY A 23 5.47 21.25 -25.74
CA GLY A 23 4.28 20.80 -25.03
C GLY A 23 3.72 21.99 -24.26
N ALA A 24 2.49 22.39 -24.56
CA ALA A 24 1.77 23.41 -23.80
C ALA A 24 1.94 23.10 -22.31
N ALA A 25 2.40 24.09 -21.53
CA ALA A 25 2.55 23.96 -20.10
C ALA A 25 1.23 23.43 -19.51
N ALA A 26 1.30 22.34 -18.76
CA ALA A 26 0.11 21.77 -18.15
C ALA A 26 -0.58 22.86 -17.32
N PRO A 27 -1.92 23.00 -17.42
CA PRO A 27 -2.63 24.08 -16.75
C PRO A 27 -2.34 24.05 -15.24
N VAL A 28 -2.07 25.23 -14.68
CA VAL A 28 -1.78 25.39 -13.26
C VAL A 28 -2.99 24.90 -12.44
N PRO A 29 -2.80 24.00 -11.45
CA PRO A 29 -3.87 23.53 -10.59
C PRO A 29 -4.52 24.68 -9.79
N LYS A 30 -5.86 24.74 -9.76
CA LYS A 30 -6.60 25.87 -9.15
C LYS A 30 -7.30 25.57 -7.80
N ASN A 31 -7.45 24.30 -7.40
CA ASN A 31 -8.16 23.91 -6.17
C ASN A 31 -7.44 22.77 -5.41
N LEU A 32 -6.18 23.03 -5.04
CA LEU A 32 -5.42 22.13 -4.19
C LEU A 32 -5.69 22.47 -2.71
N LYS A 33 -6.39 21.56 -2.02
CA LYS A 33 -6.73 21.72 -0.59
C LYS A 33 -5.75 21.01 0.36
N VAL A 34 -5.23 19.86 -0.07
CA VAL A 34 -4.37 18.99 0.75
C VAL A 34 -2.96 18.82 0.20
N LEU A 35 -2.77 19.04 -1.10
CA LEU A 35 -1.47 18.93 -1.77
C LEU A 35 -0.80 20.30 -1.85
N ALA A 36 0.51 20.35 -1.67
CA ALA A 36 1.27 21.59 -1.78
C ALA A 36 1.28 22.09 -3.24
N PRO A 37 1.34 23.41 -3.49
CA PRO A 37 1.36 23.96 -4.86
C PRO A 37 2.50 23.45 -5.74
N ALA A 38 3.66 23.15 -5.15
CA ALA A 38 4.84 22.65 -5.84
C ALA A 38 4.82 21.13 -6.12
N THR A 39 3.76 20.43 -5.71
CA THR A 39 3.62 18.98 -5.93
C THR A 39 3.52 18.67 -7.42
N ASP A 40 4.22 17.64 -7.91
CA ASP A 40 3.94 17.08 -9.24
C ASP A 40 2.56 16.42 -9.26
N ILE A 41 1.55 17.21 -9.58
CA ILE A 41 0.16 16.76 -9.58
C ILE A 41 -0.06 15.64 -10.58
N ARG A 42 0.63 15.64 -11.72
CA ARG A 42 0.40 14.62 -12.75
C ARG A 42 0.89 13.27 -12.27
N PHE A 43 2.10 13.23 -11.71
CA PHE A 43 2.65 12.03 -11.11
C PHE A 43 1.74 11.49 -9.98
N VAL A 44 1.28 12.36 -9.08
CA VAL A 44 0.39 11.95 -7.97
C VAL A 44 -0.92 11.38 -8.49
N MET A 45 -1.58 12.04 -9.45
CA MET A 45 -2.85 11.56 -10.00
C MET A 45 -2.68 10.24 -10.76
N GLN A 46 -1.55 10.04 -11.46
CA GLN A 46 -1.24 8.78 -12.12
C GLN A 46 -1.06 7.64 -11.10
N ASN A 47 -0.38 7.90 -9.98
CA ASN A 47 -0.25 6.92 -8.91
C ASN A 47 -1.60 6.58 -8.26
N PHE A 48 -2.50 7.55 -8.08
CA PHE A 48 -3.85 7.27 -7.59
C PHE A 48 -4.65 6.41 -8.56
N ASN A 49 -4.60 6.73 -9.85
CA ASN A 49 -5.24 5.91 -10.89
C ASN A 49 -4.72 4.46 -10.86
N ALA A 50 -3.40 4.27 -10.78
CA ALA A 50 -2.79 2.96 -10.72
C ALA A 50 -3.16 2.20 -9.43
N ALA A 51 -3.09 2.86 -8.27
CA ALA A 51 -3.40 2.26 -6.99
C ALA A 51 -4.87 1.82 -6.89
N LEU A 52 -5.80 2.60 -7.44
CA LEU A 52 -7.25 2.31 -7.37
C LEU A 52 -7.78 1.53 -8.58
N GLY A 53 -7.02 1.42 -9.67
CA GLY A 53 -7.46 0.80 -10.93
C GLY A 53 -8.52 1.62 -11.67
N VAL A 54 -8.44 2.96 -11.61
CA VAL A 54 -9.47 3.88 -12.15
C VAL A 54 -8.88 4.91 -13.11
N GLN A 55 -9.76 5.62 -13.81
CA GLN A 55 -9.42 6.77 -14.64
C GLN A 55 -9.77 8.10 -13.96
N CYS A 56 -9.24 9.21 -14.47
CA CYS A 56 -9.38 10.54 -13.89
C CYS A 56 -10.84 10.93 -13.57
N VAL A 57 -11.77 10.61 -14.48
CA VAL A 57 -13.20 10.95 -14.34
C VAL A 57 -13.91 10.19 -13.22
N TYR A 58 -13.27 9.18 -12.63
CA TYR A 58 -13.79 8.54 -11.42
C TYR A 58 -13.87 9.54 -10.27
N CYS A 59 -12.88 10.42 -10.13
CA CYS A 59 -12.84 11.45 -9.08
C CYS A 59 -13.10 12.87 -9.60
N HIS A 60 -12.77 13.16 -10.84
CA HIS A 60 -12.88 14.51 -11.41
C HIS A 60 -14.12 14.67 -12.30
N VAL A 61 -14.61 15.90 -12.40
CA VAL A 61 -15.60 16.28 -13.41
C VAL A 61 -14.88 16.46 -14.75
N GLN A 62 -15.41 15.89 -15.83
CA GLN A 62 -14.82 16.03 -17.15
C GLN A 62 -14.79 17.50 -17.58
N GLY A 63 -13.63 17.98 -18.03
CA GLY A 63 -13.43 19.38 -18.41
C GLY A 63 -13.23 20.35 -17.24
N ASP A 64 -13.52 19.95 -15.99
CA ASP A 64 -13.27 20.75 -14.79
C ASP A 64 -12.67 19.91 -13.65
N PHE A 65 -11.34 19.76 -13.68
CA PHE A 65 -10.60 19.04 -12.65
C PHE A 65 -10.57 19.78 -11.30
N ALA A 66 -10.86 21.08 -11.28
CA ALA A 66 -10.88 21.88 -10.06
C ALA A 66 -12.20 21.71 -9.29
N SER A 67 -13.30 21.40 -9.97
CA SER A 67 -14.61 21.15 -9.34
C SER A 67 -14.57 20.09 -8.25
N ASP A 68 -15.37 20.35 -7.20
CA ASP A 68 -15.66 19.42 -6.11
C ASP A 68 -17.07 18.78 -6.24
N ALA A 69 -17.73 18.96 -7.39
CA ALA A 69 -19.08 18.42 -7.60
C ALA A 69 -19.12 16.88 -7.61
N ASN A 70 -17.99 16.21 -7.85
CA ASN A 70 -17.88 14.76 -7.65
C ASN A 70 -17.40 14.46 -6.21
N PRO A 71 -18.24 13.84 -5.36
CA PRO A 71 -17.93 13.62 -3.95
C PRO A 71 -16.74 12.67 -3.72
N LYS A 72 -16.36 11.85 -4.71
CA LYS A 72 -15.20 10.96 -4.62
C LYS A 72 -13.89 11.73 -4.45
N LYS A 73 -13.83 12.98 -4.89
CA LYS A 73 -12.67 13.85 -4.67
C LYS A 73 -12.47 14.18 -3.18
N ASP A 74 -13.56 14.41 -2.44
CA ASP A 74 -13.48 14.62 -0.99
C ASP A 74 -13.13 13.34 -0.25
N VAL A 75 -13.61 12.19 -0.71
CA VAL A 75 -13.18 10.88 -0.19
C VAL A 75 -11.67 10.72 -0.38
N ALA A 76 -11.13 11.01 -1.58
CA ALA A 76 -9.69 10.93 -1.84
C ALA A 76 -8.87 11.86 -0.92
N ARG A 77 -9.36 13.07 -0.62
CA ARG A 77 -8.72 13.98 0.36
C ARG A 77 -8.67 13.37 1.77
N LYS A 78 -9.76 12.75 2.22
CA LYS A 78 -9.79 12.04 3.51
C LYS A 78 -8.81 10.86 3.52
N MET A 79 -8.69 10.13 2.41
CA MET A 79 -7.71 9.04 2.29
C MET A 79 -6.26 9.56 2.34
N ILE A 80 -5.96 10.72 1.74
CA ILE A 80 -4.64 11.37 1.88
C ILE A 80 -4.35 11.71 3.33
N ALA A 81 -5.33 12.26 4.06
CA ALA A 81 -5.18 12.55 5.49
C ALA A 81 -4.94 11.27 6.31
N MET A 82 -5.66 10.19 5.99
CA MET A 82 -5.46 8.88 6.63
C MET A 82 -4.05 8.32 6.39
N VAL A 83 -3.52 8.36 5.15
CA VAL A 83 -2.14 7.92 4.88
C VAL A 83 -1.13 8.75 5.66
N ARG A 84 -1.32 10.07 5.74
CA ARG A 84 -0.46 10.95 6.57
C ARG A 84 -0.53 10.62 8.06
N GLN A 85 -1.70 10.20 8.56
CA GLN A 85 -1.81 9.72 9.94
C GLN A 85 -1.01 8.43 10.13
N ILE A 86 -1.11 7.50 9.18
CA ILE A 86 -0.38 6.22 9.19
C ILE A 86 1.13 6.45 9.19
N ASP A 87 1.63 7.41 8.41
CA ASP A 87 3.06 7.76 8.36
C ASP A 87 3.65 8.05 9.75
N THR A 88 2.88 8.62 10.67
CA THR A 88 3.36 8.93 12.02
C THR A 88 3.67 7.69 12.85
N SER A 89 3.18 6.51 12.44
CA SER A 89 3.48 5.22 13.05
C SER A 89 4.82 4.61 12.60
N PHE A 90 5.44 5.17 11.55
CA PHE A 90 6.66 4.64 10.95
C PHE A 90 7.81 5.64 11.02
N ALA A 91 8.85 5.32 11.78
CA ALA A 91 10.06 6.15 11.87
C ALA A 91 10.82 6.26 10.53
N SER A 92 10.59 5.34 9.58
CA SER A 92 11.17 5.40 8.24
C SER A 92 10.48 6.42 7.35
N SER A 93 9.24 6.81 7.63
CA SER A 93 8.51 7.79 6.83
C SER A 93 9.19 9.17 6.94
N ALA A 94 9.42 9.81 5.80
CA ALA A 94 10.13 11.07 5.68
C ALA A 94 9.43 11.96 4.66
N GLY A 95 9.04 13.17 5.08
CA GLY A 95 8.25 14.09 4.26
C GLY A 95 6.75 13.99 4.54
N VAL A 96 5.95 14.72 3.77
CA VAL A 96 4.49 14.76 3.91
C VAL A 96 3.88 14.15 2.66
N PHE A 97 3.16 13.03 2.83
CA PHE A 97 2.55 12.31 1.71
C PHE A 97 1.76 13.26 0.79
N PRO A 98 1.95 13.20 -0.55
CA PRO A 98 2.68 12.17 -1.31
C PRO A 98 4.17 12.48 -1.55
N ALA A 99 4.74 13.50 -0.89
CA ALA A 99 6.13 13.88 -1.08
C ALA A 99 7.03 13.22 -0.03
N GLY A 100 8.09 12.57 -0.49
CA GLY A 100 9.07 11.90 0.34
C GLY A 100 8.89 10.38 0.37
N TYR A 101 9.47 9.73 1.37
CA TYR A 101 9.39 8.28 1.54
C TYR A 101 8.28 7.92 2.52
N HIS A 102 7.45 6.95 2.15
CA HIS A 102 6.32 6.50 2.95
C HIS A 102 6.29 4.97 2.97
N GLU A 103 6.23 4.36 4.16
CA GLU A 103 6.20 2.91 4.29
C GLU A 103 4.89 2.32 3.74
N VAL A 104 3.79 3.06 3.86
CA VAL A 104 2.45 2.69 3.38
C VAL A 104 1.95 3.78 2.43
N ASP A 105 1.34 3.38 1.32
CA ASP A 105 0.67 4.29 0.40
C ASP A 105 -0.66 3.72 -0.12
N CYS A 106 -1.28 4.40 -1.09
CA CYS A 106 -2.54 3.99 -1.68
C CYS A 106 -2.46 2.56 -2.26
N SER A 107 -1.35 2.22 -2.91
CA SER A 107 -1.13 0.92 -3.53
C SER A 107 -0.99 -0.19 -2.50
N THR A 108 -0.49 0.11 -1.30
CA THR A 108 -0.41 -0.86 -0.20
C THR A 108 -1.77 -1.43 0.17
N CYS A 109 -2.84 -0.63 0.16
CA CYS A 109 -4.18 -1.15 0.47
C CYS A 109 -4.97 -1.53 -0.79
N HIS A 110 -5.04 -0.61 -1.76
CA HIS A 110 -6.00 -0.71 -2.85
C HIS A 110 -5.60 -1.72 -3.94
N ARG A 111 -4.30 -1.85 -4.25
CA ARG A 111 -3.74 -2.80 -5.23
C ARG A 111 -4.59 -2.98 -6.51
N GLY A 112 -5.00 -1.87 -7.11
CA GLY A 112 -5.79 -1.84 -8.34
C GLY A 112 -7.31 -1.95 -8.16
N SER A 113 -7.80 -1.85 -6.91
CA SER A 113 -9.24 -1.90 -6.59
C SER A 113 -9.67 -0.69 -5.77
N VAL A 114 -10.83 -0.13 -6.10
CA VAL A 114 -11.46 0.96 -5.32
C VAL A 114 -11.89 0.54 -3.92
N LYS A 115 -12.02 -0.77 -3.67
CA LYS A 115 -12.29 -1.35 -2.35
C LYS A 115 -11.15 -2.30 -1.99
N PRO A 116 -10.35 -1.99 -0.96
CA PRO A 116 -9.30 -2.90 -0.49
C PRO A 116 -9.87 -4.24 -0.01
N GLU A 117 -9.08 -5.28 -0.13
CA GLU A 117 -9.40 -6.57 0.48
C GLU A 117 -9.09 -6.54 1.98
N THR A 118 -9.93 -7.21 2.76
CA THR A 118 -9.84 -7.24 4.23
C THR A 118 -9.64 -8.64 4.80
N LYS A 119 -9.62 -9.67 3.93
CA LYS A 119 -9.38 -11.06 4.35
C LYS A 119 -8.63 -11.79 3.24
N ALA A 120 -7.77 -12.71 3.64
CA ALA A 120 -7.11 -13.61 2.72
C ALA A 120 -8.13 -14.50 1.99
N ALA A 121 -7.89 -14.72 0.70
CA ALA A 121 -8.68 -15.67 -0.09
C ALA A 121 -8.44 -17.13 0.32
N LYS A 122 -7.31 -17.40 0.99
CA LYS A 122 -6.90 -18.73 1.47
C LYS A 122 -6.28 -18.59 2.85
N GLU A 123 -6.56 -19.56 3.70
CA GLU A 123 -5.94 -19.70 5.02
C GLU A 123 -4.47 -20.14 4.87
N PHE A 124 -3.63 -19.65 5.77
CA PHE A 124 -2.23 -20.04 5.86
C PHE A 124 -2.09 -21.31 6.71
N PHE A 125 -1.63 -22.39 6.08
CA PHE A 125 -1.27 -23.63 6.76
C PHE A 125 0.26 -23.76 6.83
N ASN A 126 0.78 -24.04 8.02
CA ASN A 126 2.19 -24.41 8.17
C ASN A 126 2.42 -25.83 7.64
N ARG A 127 3.70 -26.24 7.54
CA ARG A 127 4.07 -27.57 7.03
C ARG A 127 3.41 -28.69 7.83
N ASN A 128 3.36 -28.58 9.15
CA ASN A 128 2.81 -29.63 10.00
C ASN A 128 1.30 -29.81 9.78
N GLU A 129 0.55 -28.71 9.74
CA GLU A 129 -0.89 -28.71 9.44
C GLU A 129 -1.16 -29.26 8.03
N SER A 130 -0.38 -28.84 7.04
CA SER A 130 -0.50 -29.30 5.66
C SER A 130 -0.26 -30.81 5.50
N LEU A 131 0.51 -31.42 6.41
CA LEU A 131 0.78 -32.86 6.45
C LEU A 131 -0.22 -33.65 7.31
N GLY A 132 -1.29 -33.01 7.79
CA GLY A 132 -2.30 -33.65 8.64
C GLY A 132 -1.87 -33.82 10.10
N GLY A 133 -0.93 -32.99 10.57
CA GLY A 133 -0.59 -32.91 11.98
C GLY A 133 -1.83 -32.60 12.84
N PRO A 134 -1.82 -33.00 14.13
CA PRO A 134 -2.97 -32.79 15.00
C PRO A 134 -3.28 -31.29 15.15
N PRO A 135 -4.56 -30.90 15.23
CA PRO A 135 -4.92 -29.50 15.43
C PRO A 135 -4.35 -28.97 16.75
N PRO A 136 -3.96 -27.69 16.82
CA PRO A 136 -3.42 -27.10 18.04
C PRO A 136 -4.49 -27.14 19.15
N LYS A 137 -4.04 -27.41 20.38
CA LYS A 137 -4.92 -27.35 21.55
C LYS A 137 -5.41 -25.92 21.76
N ILE A 138 -6.72 -25.72 21.69
CA ILE A 138 -7.34 -24.42 21.98
C ILE A 138 -7.23 -24.15 23.48
N THR A 139 -6.58 -23.05 23.84
CA THR A 139 -6.49 -22.55 25.21
C THR A 139 -7.06 -21.13 25.30
N PRO A 140 -7.53 -20.72 26.49
CA PRO A 140 -7.91 -19.32 26.72
C PRO A 140 -6.74 -18.38 26.46
N GLY A 141 -7.05 -17.17 26.01
CA GLY A 141 -6.06 -16.12 25.85
C GLY A 141 -5.46 -15.71 27.19
N VAL A 142 -4.14 -15.71 27.26
CA VAL A 142 -3.37 -15.23 28.41
C VAL A 142 -2.47 -14.08 27.97
N ASN A 143 -2.24 -13.12 28.87
CA ASN A 143 -1.41 -11.94 28.60
C ASN A 143 -1.82 -11.19 27.31
N LEU A 144 -3.11 -10.93 27.17
CA LEU A 144 -3.72 -10.35 25.96
C LEU A 144 -3.31 -8.89 25.67
N LYS A 145 -2.77 -8.19 26.68
CA LYS A 145 -2.32 -6.79 26.63
C LYS A 145 -3.37 -5.88 25.99
N VAL A 146 -3.20 -5.57 24.71
CA VAL A 146 -4.06 -4.64 23.94
C VAL A 146 -5.34 -5.31 23.43
N LEU A 147 -5.43 -6.65 23.44
CA LEU A 147 -6.62 -7.38 23.02
C LEU A 147 -7.66 -7.42 24.16
N PRO A 148 -8.97 -7.31 23.86
CA PRO A 148 -10.03 -7.48 24.84
C PRO A 148 -9.96 -8.83 25.57
N PRO A 149 -10.35 -8.94 26.86
CA PRO A 149 -10.19 -10.15 27.65
C PRO A 149 -10.86 -11.42 27.09
N ASP A 150 -11.94 -11.25 26.33
CA ASP A 150 -12.75 -12.31 25.72
C ASP A 150 -12.31 -12.67 24.29
N THR A 151 -11.18 -12.12 23.82
CA THR A 151 -10.69 -12.35 22.46
C THR A 151 -10.38 -13.82 22.23
N ARG A 152 -11.01 -14.40 21.20
CA ARG A 152 -10.64 -15.73 20.69
C ARG A 152 -9.25 -15.67 20.05
N VAL A 153 -8.28 -16.35 20.68
CA VAL A 153 -6.88 -16.39 20.23
C VAL A 153 -6.46 -17.66 19.50
N HIS A 154 -7.25 -18.73 19.58
CA HIS A 154 -6.92 -20.00 18.93
C HIS A 154 -8.10 -20.57 18.14
N GLY A 155 -7.80 -21.42 17.16
CA GLY A 155 -8.78 -22.06 16.29
C GLY A 155 -9.27 -21.16 15.16
N ASP A 156 -10.26 -21.64 14.43
CA ASP A 156 -10.80 -20.96 13.25
C ASP A 156 -11.50 -19.65 13.64
N GLY A 157 -11.26 -18.62 12.83
CA GLY A 157 -11.75 -17.26 13.09
C GLY A 157 -11.17 -16.61 14.34
N SER A 158 -10.00 -17.08 14.80
CA SER A 158 -9.27 -16.43 15.89
C SER A 158 -8.33 -15.35 15.39
N VAL A 159 -8.00 -14.40 16.26
CA VAL A 159 -7.10 -13.30 15.91
C VAL A 159 -5.69 -13.79 15.53
N MET A 160 -5.23 -14.92 16.10
CA MET A 160 -3.93 -15.47 15.71
C MET A 160 -4.00 -16.12 14.33
N HIS A 161 -5.12 -16.74 13.95
CA HIS A 161 -5.33 -17.22 12.58
C HIS A 161 -5.32 -16.03 11.61
N ASP A 162 -6.03 -14.95 11.91
CA ASP A 162 -6.05 -13.74 11.07
C ASP A 162 -4.64 -13.14 10.87
N PHE A 163 -3.79 -13.16 11.90
CA PHE A 163 -2.40 -12.73 11.78
C PHE A 163 -1.56 -13.64 10.89
N ARG A 164 -1.73 -14.96 11.01
CA ARG A 164 -1.03 -15.93 10.16
C ARG A 164 -1.40 -15.74 8.70
N ASP A 165 -2.68 -15.57 8.41
CA ASP A 165 -3.18 -15.33 7.05
C ASP A 165 -2.68 -14.00 6.48
N ALA A 166 -2.71 -12.94 7.30
CA ALA A 166 -2.24 -11.62 6.90
C ALA A 166 -0.74 -11.60 6.58
N LEU A 167 0.07 -12.27 7.39
CA LEU A 167 1.53 -12.19 7.33
C LEU A 167 2.17 -13.37 6.59
N SER A 168 1.42 -14.44 6.29
CA SER A 168 1.96 -15.75 5.91
C SER A 168 3.10 -16.21 6.81
N ALA A 169 2.90 -16.07 8.12
CA ALA A 169 3.88 -16.37 9.14
C ALA A 169 3.30 -17.37 10.14
N ASP A 170 4.12 -18.32 10.59
CA ASP A 170 3.69 -19.30 11.58
C ASP A 170 3.82 -18.77 13.02
N CYS A 171 3.23 -19.48 13.99
CA CYS A 171 3.28 -19.13 15.41
C CYS A 171 4.70 -18.79 15.88
N GLY A 172 5.68 -19.60 15.47
CA GLY A 172 7.13 -19.47 15.70
C GLY A 172 7.72 -18.10 15.42
N TYR A 173 7.11 -17.35 14.49
CA TYR A 173 7.57 -16.02 14.10
C TYR A 173 7.53 -15.02 15.26
N CYS A 174 6.47 -15.12 16.08
CA CYS A 174 6.23 -14.26 17.24
C CYS A 174 6.37 -15.02 18.57
N HIS A 175 5.91 -16.27 18.63
CA HIS A 175 5.86 -17.12 19.81
C HIS A 175 6.76 -18.34 19.63
N GLY A 176 7.76 -18.57 20.48
CA GLY A 176 8.67 -19.71 20.28
C GLY A 176 9.78 -19.82 21.30
N GLY A 177 10.76 -20.68 21.00
CA GLY A 177 11.93 -20.94 21.84
C GLY A 177 11.68 -21.91 23.01
N GLY A 178 10.68 -22.79 22.89
CA GLY A 178 10.31 -23.72 23.97
C GLY A 178 9.68 -23.03 25.19
N LYS A 179 9.37 -21.73 25.07
CA LYS A 179 8.74 -20.93 26.11
C LYS A 179 7.23 -20.86 25.94
N PRO A 180 6.48 -20.58 27.02
CA PRO A 180 5.05 -20.29 26.93
C PRO A 180 4.72 -19.13 25.99
N PHE A 181 3.56 -19.16 25.33
CA PHE A 181 3.16 -18.18 24.30
C PHE A 181 2.95 -16.77 24.86
N GLU A 182 2.61 -16.67 26.15
CA GLU A 182 2.44 -15.44 26.90
C GLU A 182 3.76 -14.71 27.16
N THR A 183 4.91 -15.38 27.05
CA THR A 183 6.21 -14.76 27.27
C THR A 183 6.46 -13.61 26.29
N ASP A 184 6.96 -12.49 26.78
CA ASP A 184 7.11 -11.22 26.06
C ASP A 184 8.55 -10.91 25.63
N ASP A 185 9.35 -11.94 25.38
CA ASP A 185 10.77 -11.78 25.03
C ASP A 185 11.00 -11.42 23.56
N ASN A 186 10.06 -11.75 22.66
CA ASN A 186 10.20 -11.49 21.23
C ASN A 186 9.68 -10.09 20.89
N PRO A 187 10.53 -9.17 20.39
CA PRO A 187 10.15 -7.78 20.10
C PRO A 187 9.06 -7.67 19.02
N ARG A 188 8.87 -8.71 18.19
CA ARG A 188 7.77 -8.74 17.21
C ARG A 188 6.40 -8.69 17.86
N LYS A 189 6.24 -9.16 19.11
CA LYS A 189 4.97 -9.02 19.85
C LYS A 189 4.65 -7.55 20.14
N ASP A 190 5.65 -6.74 20.47
CA ASP A 190 5.47 -5.30 20.69
C ASP A 190 5.17 -4.56 19.39
N ILE A 191 5.82 -4.94 18.30
CA ILE A 191 5.48 -4.41 16.97
C ILE A 191 4.03 -4.74 16.62
N ALA A 192 3.61 -6.01 16.78
CA ALA A 192 2.23 -6.43 16.52
C ALA A 192 1.21 -5.65 17.36
N ARG A 193 1.50 -5.38 18.64
CA ARG A 193 0.65 -4.55 19.50
C ARG A 193 0.49 -3.13 18.98
N ARG A 194 1.58 -2.51 18.52
CA ARG A 194 1.52 -1.17 17.90
C ARG A 194 0.69 -1.20 16.61
N MET A 195 0.83 -2.25 15.80
CA MET A 195 0.01 -2.42 14.60
C MET A 195 -1.47 -2.60 14.91
N ILE A 196 -1.83 -3.32 15.98
CA ILE A 196 -3.22 -3.43 16.46
C ILE A 196 -3.77 -2.05 16.80
N THR A 197 -3.02 -1.24 17.56
CA THR A 197 -3.43 0.12 17.91
C THR A 197 -3.60 0.99 16.67
N MET A 198 -2.64 0.96 15.73
CA MET A 198 -2.73 1.69 14.47
C MET A 198 -3.98 1.29 13.66
N VAL A 199 -4.28 -0.01 13.53
CA VAL A 199 -5.49 -0.47 12.83
C VAL A 199 -6.76 0.01 13.51
N ARG A 200 -6.81 0.06 14.85
CA ARG A 200 -7.96 0.62 15.58
C ARG A 200 -8.14 2.11 15.32
N GLU A 201 -7.04 2.87 15.35
CA GLU A 201 -7.07 4.31 15.06
C GLU A 201 -7.50 4.60 13.62
N ILE A 202 -7.06 3.79 12.67
CA ILE A 202 -7.50 3.90 11.27
C ILE A 202 -9.00 3.61 11.18
N ASN A 203 -9.47 2.48 11.74
CA ASN A 203 -10.88 2.09 11.67
C ASN A 203 -11.80 3.12 12.35
N ALA A 204 -11.33 3.85 13.37
CA ALA A 204 -12.11 4.94 13.98
C ALA A 204 -12.53 6.04 12.98
N ASN A 205 -11.87 6.16 11.83
CA ASN A 205 -12.24 7.08 10.75
C ASN A 205 -13.40 6.55 9.87
N PHE A 206 -13.85 5.31 10.05
CA PHE A 206 -14.87 4.65 9.23
C PHE A 206 -16.15 4.39 10.06
N PRO A 207 -17.26 5.08 9.76
CA PRO A 207 -18.51 4.84 10.46
C PRO A 207 -18.98 3.39 10.35
N GLY A 208 -19.43 2.82 11.48
CA GLY A 208 -19.98 1.47 11.54
C GLY A 208 -18.95 0.34 11.68
N THR A 209 -17.65 0.66 11.84
CA THR A 209 -16.65 -0.34 12.22
C THR A 209 -16.60 -0.57 13.73
N GLY A 210 -16.30 -1.80 14.14
CA GLY A 210 -16.00 -2.15 15.53
C GLY A 210 -14.54 -1.88 15.90
N VAL A 211 -14.15 -2.30 17.11
CA VAL A 211 -12.76 -2.19 17.60
C VAL A 211 -12.05 -3.50 17.31
N PHE A 212 -11.02 -3.49 16.46
CA PHE A 212 -10.25 -4.69 16.13
C PHE A 212 -9.86 -5.50 17.39
N PRO A 213 -10.05 -6.83 17.42
CA PRO A 213 -10.55 -7.70 16.33
C PRO A 213 -12.08 -7.90 16.32
N GLN A 214 -12.84 -7.11 17.07
CA GLN A 214 -14.28 -7.29 17.25
C GLN A 214 -15.11 -6.38 16.33
N GLY A 215 -16.16 -6.94 15.74
CA GLY A 215 -17.08 -6.23 14.85
C GLY A 215 -16.52 -5.99 13.44
N ASN A 216 -17.29 -5.28 12.61
CA ASN A 216 -16.93 -5.02 11.22
C ASN A 216 -15.63 -4.21 11.13
N GLN A 217 -14.71 -4.61 10.25
CA GLN A 217 -13.44 -3.90 10.03
C GLN A 217 -13.38 -3.37 8.59
N ALA A 218 -13.13 -2.07 8.42
CA ALA A 218 -12.86 -1.49 7.11
C ALA A 218 -11.41 -1.71 6.69
N VAL A 219 -10.49 -1.73 7.66
CA VAL A 219 -9.07 -2.03 7.48
C VAL A 219 -8.67 -3.16 8.41
N THR A 220 -7.90 -4.12 7.90
CA THR A 220 -7.39 -5.28 8.65
C THR A 220 -5.88 -5.41 8.44
N CYS A 221 -5.26 -6.37 9.14
CA CYS A 221 -3.87 -6.74 8.88
C CYS A 221 -3.67 -7.18 7.42
N TYR A 222 -4.63 -7.96 6.87
CA TYR A 222 -4.55 -8.44 5.50
C TYR A 222 -4.58 -7.30 4.48
N THR A 223 -5.31 -6.21 4.76
CA THR A 223 -5.43 -5.05 3.86
C THR A 223 -4.08 -4.51 3.42
N CYS A 224 -3.09 -4.48 4.30
CA CYS A 224 -1.74 -4.03 3.97
C CYS A 224 -0.82 -5.22 3.62
N HIS A 225 -0.75 -6.22 4.51
CA HIS A 225 0.30 -7.24 4.45
C HIS A 225 0.14 -8.23 3.30
N ARG A 226 -1.09 -8.67 3.00
CA ARG A 226 -1.41 -9.60 1.90
C ARG A 226 -0.44 -10.79 1.74
N GLY A 227 -0.11 -11.42 2.85
CA GLY A 227 0.78 -12.58 2.90
C GLY A 227 2.27 -12.24 2.95
N ASP A 228 2.63 -10.98 3.19
CA ASP A 228 4.02 -10.57 3.45
C ASP A 228 4.14 -9.94 4.85
N PRO A 229 5.10 -10.38 5.68
CA PRO A 229 5.37 -9.75 6.97
C PRO A 229 5.72 -8.25 6.88
N ARG A 230 6.14 -7.74 5.72
CA ARG A 230 6.35 -6.32 5.46
C ARG A 230 5.47 -5.88 4.27
N PRO A 231 4.51 -4.97 4.46
CA PRO A 231 3.65 -4.50 3.37
C PRO A 231 4.47 -3.85 2.25
N VAL A 232 4.08 -4.12 1.01
CA VAL A 232 4.69 -3.53 -0.18
C VAL A 232 3.99 -2.22 -0.55
N SER A 233 4.77 -1.21 -0.89
CA SER A 233 4.36 0.13 -1.34
C SER A 233 5.21 0.57 -2.54
N VAL A 234 4.88 1.70 -3.14
CA VAL A 234 5.71 2.34 -4.18
C VAL A 234 7.08 2.70 -3.62
N GLY A 235 7.17 3.09 -2.35
CA GLY A 235 8.42 3.52 -1.70
C GLY A 235 9.37 2.38 -1.38
N ASN A 236 8.86 1.18 -1.05
CA ASN A 236 9.67 0.08 -0.53
C ASN A 236 9.71 -1.17 -1.44
N ARG A 237 8.98 -1.17 -2.57
CA ARG A 237 9.03 -2.30 -3.51
C ARG A 237 10.37 -2.37 -4.25
N ASN A 238 10.78 -3.59 -4.58
CA ASN A 238 11.88 -3.81 -5.49
C ASN A 238 11.44 -3.51 -6.92
N TYR A 239 12.22 -2.67 -7.60
CA TYR A 239 12.04 -2.35 -9.02
C TYR A 239 13.08 -3.09 -9.83
N ASP A 240 12.63 -3.87 -10.80
CA ASP A 240 13.52 -4.46 -11.79
C ASP A 240 14.20 -3.37 -12.62
N PRO A 241 15.42 -3.61 -13.12
CA PRO A 241 16.08 -2.69 -14.03
C PRO A 241 15.16 -2.40 -15.24
N PRO A 242 15.15 -1.16 -15.76
CA PRO A 242 14.35 -0.82 -16.93
C PRO A 242 14.66 -1.79 -18.08
N ALA A 243 13.63 -2.24 -18.79
CA ALA A 243 13.82 -3.03 -19.99
C ALA A 243 14.76 -2.27 -20.96
N ALA A 244 15.71 -2.99 -21.56
CA ALA A 244 16.61 -2.39 -22.54
C ALA A 244 15.78 -1.74 -23.65
N LYS A 245 16.08 -0.46 -23.94
CA LYS A 245 15.48 0.24 -25.08
C LYS A 245 15.90 -0.54 -26.34
N ARG A 246 14.92 -1.11 -27.05
CA ARG A 246 15.11 -1.75 -28.35
C ARG A 246 15.23 -0.69 -29.44
#